data_AF-A0A6H1ZDK4-F1
#
_entry.id   AF-A0A6H1ZDK4-F1
#
_cell.length_a   1.000
_cell.length_b   1.000
_cell.length_c   1.000
_cell.angle_alpha   90.00
_cell.angle_beta   90.00
_cell.angle_gamma   90.00
#
_symmetry.space_group_name_H-M   'P 1'
#
loop_
_entity.id
_entity.type
_entity.pdbx_description
1 polymer ?
#
loop_
_entity_poly.entity_id
_entity_poly.type
_entity_poly.pdbx_seq_one_letter_code
_entity_poly.pdbx_strand_id
1 'polypeptide(L)'
;MTTATLSAYDEVLKTFYLPAIQEQLNHSTILADLIDVNEEDVSGKDAKIEMQYGKSTGIGARGDGEALPAANYQKFIQATVPMQYNYGRIQVSGIAIAATRDERGAYAKVLDTEIKGIVTDLKDDINRQLWGAGHGLLARWRSGAAGTLTVQKKYRGNSAGGDGFGSTFGAKYMEVGDPLTPVVATISSATVGTYVVDATDIAPTVIVKTEADYDTLTITDPSVTEAIGTFYIRFNNAVASLGADGLAAGVNRKEMMGLRGIVTDTDLDDITFNTGAFDGLTVNDPLQGIAADTYTWFQAVVKAHASGRYAGQRALTLNLMDTMFDSVEENAGKDYGPDLVLTTRALRREYADLCRADRRYVNTMVLDGGWKAIDYNGIPLTVDNDAIDGEIYFLSTRDLQLYRMSDYDWMNKDGAILSRVSGYDAYEAVLFRYAELGCKRRNSHGVLCDLAYTL
;
A
#
# COMPACT_ATOMS: atom_id res chain seq x y z
N MET A 1 4.11 63.88 34.45
CA MET A 1 4.24 63.32 33.08
C MET A 1 3.57 61.97 33.08
N THR A 2 2.48 61.82 32.35
CA THR A 2 1.81 60.52 32.16
C THR A 2 2.58 59.73 31.11
N THR A 3 3.17 58.63 31.53
CA THR A 3 3.96 57.75 30.66
C THR A 3 3.04 56.97 29.75
N ALA A 4 3.26 57.02 28.44
CA ALA A 4 2.59 56.14 27.48
C ALA A 4 2.97 54.67 27.78
N THR A 5 1.98 53.86 28.17
CA THR A 5 2.16 52.43 28.43
C THR A 5 1.69 51.59 27.24
N LEU A 6 2.23 50.37 27.10
CA LEU A 6 1.89 49.46 26.00
C LEU A 6 0.36 49.21 25.89
N SER A 7 -0.33 49.15 27.04
CA SER A 7 -1.78 49.00 27.12
C SER A 7 -2.57 50.19 26.57
N ALA A 8 -2.00 51.40 26.54
CA ALA A 8 -2.66 52.59 25.99
C ALA A 8 -2.49 52.71 24.46
N TYR A 9 -1.57 51.93 23.87
CA TYR A 9 -1.31 51.92 22.42
C TYR A 9 -1.77 50.61 21.75
N ASP A 10 -2.40 49.69 22.47
CA ASP A 10 -2.77 48.36 21.98
C ASP A 10 -3.65 48.42 20.72
N GLU A 11 -4.60 49.34 20.64
CA GLU A 11 -5.43 49.56 19.43
C GLU A 11 -4.65 50.12 18.23
N VAL A 12 -3.48 50.71 18.46
CA VAL A 12 -2.59 51.27 17.41
C VAL A 12 -1.57 50.23 16.95
N LEU A 13 -1.31 49.19 17.76
CA LEU A 13 -0.36 48.14 17.44
C LEU A 13 -0.93 47.23 16.34
N LYS A 14 -0.18 47.11 15.25
CA LYS A 14 -0.48 46.11 14.21
C LYS A 14 0.00 44.76 14.70
N THR A 15 -0.86 43.75 14.64
CA THR A 15 -0.41 42.37 14.81
C THR A 15 0.54 42.03 13.67
N PHE A 16 1.83 41.88 14.00
CA PHE A 16 2.82 41.40 13.05
C PHE A 16 2.69 39.89 12.98
N TYR A 17 2.10 39.42 11.90
CA TYR A 17 1.94 38.00 11.70
C TYR A 17 3.16 37.43 10.98
N LEU A 18 3.70 36.33 11.52
CA LEU A 18 4.79 35.61 10.90
C LEU A 18 4.32 35.02 9.55
N PRO A 19 5.16 35.01 8.53
CA PRO A 19 4.80 34.41 7.25
C PRO A 19 4.66 32.89 7.38
N ALA A 20 3.76 32.35 6.57
CA ALA A 20 3.56 30.93 6.27
C ALA A 20 2.76 30.08 7.27
N ILE A 21 1.94 29.20 6.71
CA ILE A 21 1.47 27.98 7.36
C ILE A 21 2.70 27.07 7.47
N GLN A 22 3.05 26.67 8.69
CA GLN A 22 4.11 25.68 8.91
C GLN A 22 3.53 24.29 8.73
N GLU A 23 3.98 23.58 7.69
CA GLU A 23 3.60 22.18 7.49
C GLU A 23 4.13 21.32 8.65
N GLN A 24 3.22 20.53 9.24
CA GLN A 24 3.53 19.63 10.36
C GLN A 24 3.36 18.16 9.97
N LEU A 25 2.69 17.89 8.86
CA LEU A 25 2.44 16.53 8.36
C LEU A 25 3.64 16.02 7.56
N ASN A 26 3.79 14.70 7.53
CA ASN A 26 4.92 14.03 6.89
C ASN A 26 4.47 13.40 5.57
N HIS A 27 4.98 13.93 4.47
CA HIS A 27 4.63 13.56 3.09
C HIS A 27 5.79 12.86 2.36
N SER A 28 6.52 11.96 3.03
CA SER A 28 7.66 11.28 2.41
C SER A 28 7.25 10.02 1.65
N THR A 29 7.46 10.01 0.33
CA THR A 29 7.04 8.95 -0.59
C THR A 29 8.23 8.20 -1.20
N ILE A 30 8.93 7.42 -0.37
CA ILE A 30 10.24 6.85 -0.76
C ILE A 30 10.10 5.74 -1.80
N LEU A 31 9.10 4.85 -1.66
CA LEU A 31 8.89 3.78 -2.62
C LEU A 31 8.50 4.32 -4.00
N ALA A 32 7.61 5.31 -4.06
CA ALA A 32 7.17 5.91 -5.32
C ALA A 32 8.33 6.57 -6.10
N ASP A 33 9.32 7.11 -5.40
CA ASP A 33 10.48 7.77 -6.02
C ASP A 33 11.55 6.79 -6.55
N LEU A 34 11.57 5.55 -6.05
CA LEU A 34 12.58 4.53 -6.39
C LEU A 34 12.17 3.59 -7.52
N ILE A 35 10.88 3.53 -7.87
CA ILE A 35 10.37 2.61 -8.89
C ILE A 35 10.50 3.24 -10.28
N ASP A 36 11.05 2.48 -11.23
CA ASP A 36 11.12 2.87 -12.63
C ASP A 36 9.73 2.98 -13.27
N VAL A 37 9.54 4.05 -14.04
CA VAL A 37 8.27 4.35 -14.72
C VAL A 37 8.37 3.98 -16.20
N ASN A 38 7.35 3.26 -16.70
CA ASN A 38 7.18 2.94 -18.11
C ASN A 38 5.94 3.65 -18.67
N GLU A 39 6.15 4.56 -19.63
CA GLU A 39 5.10 5.33 -20.31
C GLU A 39 4.86 4.91 -21.75
N GLU A 40 5.75 4.13 -22.36
CA GLU A 40 5.70 3.80 -23.78
C GLU A 40 4.73 2.64 -24.05
N ASP A 41 4.70 1.64 -23.15
CA ASP A 41 4.01 0.36 -23.37
C ASP A 41 2.55 0.32 -22.86
N VAL A 42 1.95 1.48 -22.55
CA VAL A 42 0.69 1.61 -21.80
C VAL A 42 -0.44 2.29 -22.57
N SER A 43 -0.34 2.32 -23.90
CA SER A 43 -1.43 2.83 -24.75
C SER A 43 -2.47 1.74 -25.04
N GLY A 44 -3.76 2.04 -24.82
CA GLY A 44 -4.87 1.13 -25.10
C GLY A 44 -5.58 0.59 -23.86
N LYS A 45 -6.03 -0.67 -23.89
CA LYS A 45 -6.85 -1.27 -22.83
C LYS A 45 -6.02 -1.78 -21.65
N ASP A 46 -4.96 -2.54 -21.92
CA ASP A 46 -4.12 -3.20 -20.92
C ASP A 46 -2.68 -3.33 -21.45
N ALA A 47 -1.67 -3.30 -20.57
CA ALA A 47 -0.30 -3.66 -20.93
C ALA A 47 -0.11 -5.19 -20.81
N LYS A 48 0.49 -5.82 -21.83
CA LYS A 48 0.68 -7.28 -21.89
C LYS A 48 2.15 -7.65 -21.85
N ILE A 49 2.50 -8.59 -20.98
CA ILE A 49 3.85 -9.12 -20.83
C ILE A 49 3.82 -10.59 -21.21
N GLU A 50 4.60 -10.99 -22.22
CA GLU A 50 4.72 -12.40 -22.61
C GLU A 50 5.85 -13.06 -21.84
N MET A 51 5.56 -14.21 -21.21
CA MET A 51 6.51 -14.95 -20.38
C MET A 51 6.68 -16.38 -20.89
N GLN A 52 7.92 -16.84 -20.98
CA GLN A 52 8.23 -18.24 -21.22
C GLN A 52 8.35 -18.97 -19.88
N TYR A 53 7.58 -20.05 -19.70
CA TYR A 53 7.59 -20.81 -18.45
C TYR A 53 8.02 -22.26 -18.61
N GLY A 54 7.99 -22.79 -19.83
CA GLY A 54 8.29 -24.19 -20.09
C GLY A 54 9.26 -24.37 -21.25
N LYS A 55 10.22 -25.27 -21.04
CA LYS A 55 11.11 -25.76 -22.10
C LYS A 55 10.43 -26.85 -22.92
N SER A 56 10.86 -27.05 -24.17
CA SER A 56 10.50 -28.25 -24.92
C SER A 56 11.15 -29.49 -24.29
N THR A 57 10.36 -30.52 -24.03
CA THR A 57 10.84 -31.83 -23.55
C THR A 57 11.31 -32.75 -24.67
N GLY A 58 11.36 -32.27 -25.91
CA GLY A 58 11.82 -33.03 -27.08
C GLY A 58 13.35 -33.17 -27.18
N ILE A 59 14.04 -33.23 -26.05
CA ILE A 59 15.50 -33.25 -25.95
C ILE A 59 15.90 -34.47 -25.10
N GLY A 60 16.84 -35.29 -25.57
CA GLY A 60 17.36 -36.41 -24.79
C GLY A 60 18.40 -37.23 -25.53
N ALA A 61 19.34 -37.80 -24.79
CA ALA A 61 20.35 -38.73 -25.32
C ALA A 61 19.69 -40.08 -25.69
N ARG A 62 20.18 -40.72 -26.75
CA ARG A 62 19.69 -42.02 -27.23
C ARG A 62 20.87 -42.90 -27.64
N GLY A 63 20.70 -44.21 -27.48
CA GLY A 63 21.59 -45.22 -28.02
C GLY A 63 21.42 -45.41 -29.52
N ASP A 64 22.37 -46.09 -30.16
CA ASP A 64 22.27 -46.43 -31.58
C ASP A 64 21.05 -47.34 -31.84
N GLY A 65 20.17 -46.91 -32.76
CA GLY A 65 18.93 -47.61 -33.11
C GLY A 65 17.69 -47.32 -32.24
N GLU A 66 17.79 -46.44 -31.23
CA GLU A 66 16.64 -46.11 -30.37
C GLU A 66 15.72 -45.03 -30.98
N ALA A 67 14.44 -45.04 -30.56
CA ALA A 67 13.46 -44.05 -30.98
C ALA A 67 13.82 -42.63 -30.50
N LEU A 68 13.73 -41.66 -31.42
CA LEU A 68 13.99 -40.25 -31.13
C LEU A 68 13.02 -39.70 -30.05
N PRO A 69 13.46 -38.73 -29.24
CA PRO A 69 12.58 -38.02 -28.31
C PRO A 69 11.34 -37.46 -29.00
N ALA A 70 10.17 -37.59 -28.37
CA ALA A 70 8.93 -37.06 -28.90
C ALA A 70 9.01 -35.53 -29.03
N ALA A 71 8.62 -35.00 -30.19
CA ALA A 71 8.61 -33.56 -30.43
C ALA A 71 7.68 -32.86 -29.43
N ASN A 72 8.16 -31.77 -28.85
CA ASN A 72 7.39 -30.88 -27.97
C ASN A 72 7.75 -29.42 -28.30
N TYR A 73 6.95 -28.46 -27.83
CA TYR A 73 7.10 -27.04 -28.11
C TYR A 73 7.46 -26.23 -26.86
N GLN A 74 7.91 -24.99 -27.07
CA GLN A 74 8.15 -24.02 -25.99
C GLN A 74 6.81 -23.49 -25.47
N LYS A 75 6.70 -23.30 -24.15
CA LYS A 75 5.44 -22.88 -23.54
C LYS A 75 5.50 -21.41 -23.11
N PHE A 76 4.48 -20.64 -23.50
CA PHE A 76 4.35 -19.20 -23.23
C PHE A 76 3.01 -18.91 -22.56
N ILE A 77 2.98 -17.87 -21.73
CA ILE A 77 1.76 -17.33 -21.10
C ILE A 77 1.81 -15.80 -21.14
N GLN A 78 0.66 -15.13 -21.13
CA GLN A 78 0.56 -13.67 -21.10
C GLN A 78 0.11 -13.20 -19.72
N ALA A 79 0.87 -12.28 -19.13
CA ALA A 79 0.46 -11.50 -17.96
C ALA A 79 -0.17 -10.18 -18.44
N THR A 80 -1.28 -9.77 -17.82
CA THR A 80 -2.01 -8.54 -18.17
C THR A 80 -2.00 -7.58 -17.00
N VAL A 81 -1.56 -6.33 -17.23
CA VAL A 81 -1.57 -5.25 -16.22
C VAL A 81 -2.74 -4.32 -16.50
N PRO A 82 -3.82 -4.35 -15.69
CA PRO A 82 -4.96 -3.46 -15.85
C PRO A 82 -4.65 -2.07 -15.30
N MET A 83 -4.98 -1.01 -16.05
CA MET A 83 -4.73 0.37 -15.58
C MET A 83 -5.71 0.78 -14.48
N GLN A 84 -5.20 1.47 -13.45
CA GLN A 84 -6.01 2.07 -12.39
C GLN A 84 -6.05 3.59 -12.49
N TYR A 85 -7.12 4.16 -11.94
CA TYR A 85 -7.44 5.58 -12.11
C TYR A 85 -7.55 6.29 -10.77
N ASN A 86 -6.56 7.12 -10.46
CA ASN A 86 -6.50 7.92 -9.24
C ASN A 86 -6.92 9.35 -9.52
N TYR A 87 -7.72 9.93 -8.61
CA TYR A 87 -8.27 11.27 -8.74
C TYR A 87 -8.18 12.04 -7.43
N GLY A 88 -7.89 13.34 -7.52
CA GLY A 88 -8.04 14.32 -6.45
C GLY A 88 -8.98 15.44 -6.92
N ARG A 89 -9.84 15.95 -6.03
CA ARG A 89 -10.78 17.03 -6.36
C ARG A 89 -10.73 18.10 -5.29
N ILE A 90 -10.65 19.35 -5.72
CA ILE A 90 -10.77 20.52 -4.86
C ILE A 90 -11.97 21.35 -5.28
N GLN A 91 -12.60 22.01 -4.30
CA GLN A 91 -13.69 22.95 -4.53
C GLN A 91 -13.48 24.19 -3.67
N VAL A 92 -13.43 25.36 -4.29
CA VAL A 92 -13.19 26.64 -3.60
C VAL A 92 -14.29 27.63 -3.94
N SER A 93 -14.82 28.34 -2.95
CA SER A 93 -15.86 29.35 -3.18
C SER A 93 -15.30 30.63 -3.82
N GLY A 94 -16.11 31.30 -4.66
CA GLY A 94 -15.74 32.56 -5.29
C GLY A 94 -15.45 33.67 -4.27
N ILE A 95 -16.21 33.71 -3.18
CA ILE A 95 -16.01 34.63 -2.06
C ILE A 95 -14.65 34.37 -1.38
N ALA A 96 -14.27 33.11 -1.16
CA ALA A 96 -12.98 32.76 -0.55
C ALA A 96 -11.81 33.17 -1.46
N ILE A 97 -11.95 33.00 -2.77
CA ILE A 97 -10.94 33.44 -3.75
C ILE A 97 -10.79 34.97 -3.73
N ALA A 98 -11.90 35.71 -3.67
CA ALA A 98 -11.88 37.16 -3.61
C ALA A 98 -11.29 37.68 -2.29
N ALA A 99 -11.63 37.04 -1.17
CA ALA A 99 -11.14 37.39 0.16
C ALA A 99 -9.64 37.13 0.33
N THR A 100 -9.10 36.12 -0.35
CA THR A 100 -7.67 35.72 -0.23
C THR A 100 -6.81 36.16 -1.40
N ARG A 101 -7.29 37.11 -2.20
CA ARG A 101 -6.60 37.62 -3.40
C ARG A 101 -5.27 38.32 -3.06
N ASP A 102 -5.25 39.10 -1.98
CA ASP A 102 -4.13 39.97 -1.62
C ASP A 102 -3.46 39.52 -0.32
N GLU A 103 -2.12 39.62 -0.26
CA GLU A 103 -1.29 39.26 0.91
C GLU A 103 -1.59 40.10 2.16
N ARG A 104 -2.34 41.21 2.01
CA ARG A 104 -2.84 42.01 3.14
C ARG A 104 -4.06 41.39 3.81
N GLY A 105 -4.82 40.56 3.09
CA GLY A 105 -6.07 39.95 3.55
C GLY A 105 -5.95 38.48 3.92
N ALA A 106 -4.94 37.77 3.42
CA ALA A 106 -4.72 36.35 3.71
C ALA A 106 -3.24 35.95 3.68
N TYR A 107 -2.90 34.94 4.48
CA TYR A 107 -1.57 34.36 4.58
C TYR A 107 -1.14 33.58 3.33
N ALA A 108 -2.11 33.02 2.62
CA ALA A 108 -1.92 32.31 1.38
C ALA A 108 -3.18 32.47 0.53
N LYS A 109 -3.00 32.46 -0.79
CA LYS A 109 -4.12 32.37 -1.72
C LYS A 109 -4.72 30.98 -1.56
N VAL A 110 -6.01 30.92 -1.22
CA VAL A 110 -6.69 29.64 -0.98
C VAL A 110 -6.50 28.70 -2.17
N LEU A 111 -6.62 29.24 -3.39
CA LEU A 111 -6.44 28.43 -4.59
C LEU A 111 -5.05 27.75 -4.69
N ASP A 112 -3.98 28.49 -4.41
CA ASP A 112 -2.61 27.95 -4.52
C ASP A 112 -2.34 26.92 -3.42
N THR A 113 -2.92 27.11 -2.24
CA THR A 113 -2.80 26.16 -1.12
C THR A 113 -3.57 24.88 -1.41
N GLU A 114 -4.83 24.98 -1.84
CA GLU A 114 -5.66 23.80 -2.16
C GLU A 114 -5.07 22.99 -3.32
N ILE A 115 -4.56 23.68 -4.36
CA ILE A 115 -3.91 23.03 -5.51
C ILE A 115 -2.63 22.29 -5.10
N LYS A 116 -1.80 22.89 -4.24
CA LYS A 116 -0.58 22.23 -3.77
C LYS A 116 -0.87 21.09 -2.79
N GLY A 117 -1.82 21.30 -1.89
CA GLY A 117 -2.27 20.30 -0.92
C GLY A 117 -2.73 19.04 -1.63
N ILE A 118 -3.68 19.15 -2.56
CA ILE A 118 -4.23 17.97 -3.25
C ILE A 118 -3.18 17.18 -4.05
N VAL A 119 -2.17 17.86 -4.62
CA VAL A 119 -1.07 17.19 -5.33
C VAL A 119 -0.21 16.38 -4.36
N THR A 120 0.11 16.94 -3.20
CA THR A 120 0.89 16.25 -2.17
C THR A 120 0.09 15.11 -1.54
N ASP A 121 -1.18 15.35 -1.21
CA ASP A 121 -2.06 14.33 -0.62
C ASP A 121 -2.29 13.16 -1.58
N LEU A 122 -2.44 13.42 -2.88
CA LEU A 122 -2.56 12.36 -3.89
C LEU A 122 -1.25 11.56 -4.05
N LYS A 123 -0.08 12.19 -3.87
CA LYS A 123 1.21 11.49 -3.91
C LYS A 123 1.37 10.54 -2.73
N ASP A 124 1.05 11.02 -1.53
CA ASP A 124 1.06 10.19 -0.32
C ASP A 124 0.06 9.04 -0.43
N ASP A 125 -1.11 9.32 -0.97
CA ASP A 125 -2.13 8.31 -1.23
C ASP A 125 -1.60 7.19 -2.13
N ILE A 126 -0.94 7.57 -3.22
CA ILE A 126 -0.31 6.64 -4.15
C ILE A 126 0.80 5.85 -3.47
N ASN A 127 1.63 6.48 -2.63
CA ASN A 127 2.67 5.76 -1.91
C ASN A 127 2.06 4.69 -0.98
N ARG A 128 0.96 5.00 -0.28
CA ARG A 128 0.21 3.98 0.47
C ARG A 128 -0.26 2.84 -0.44
N GLN A 129 -0.87 3.15 -1.59
CA GLN A 129 -1.38 2.13 -2.51
C GLN A 129 -0.28 1.16 -2.95
N LEU A 130 0.93 1.66 -3.20
CA LEU A 130 2.10 0.83 -3.55
C LEU A 130 2.51 -0.17 -2.46
N TRP A 131 2.07 0.00 -1.21
CA TRP A 131 2.29 -0.96 -0.12
C TRP A 131 1.12 -1.93 0.08
N GLY A 132 -0.02 -1.68 -0.57
CA GLY A 132 -1.24 -2.48 -0.45
C GLY A 132 -1.29 -3.72 -1.35
N ALA A 133 -2.51 -4.22 -1.56
CA ALA A 133 -2.82 -5.34 -2.46
C ALA A 133 -3.91 -4.99 -3.50
N GLY A 134 -4.20 -3.69 -3.70
CA GLY A 134 -5.22 -3.21 -4.66
C GLY A 134 -6.67 -3.20 -4.16
N HIS A 135 -6.96 -3.77 -2.98
CA HIS A 135 -8.32 -3.83 -2.41
C HIS A 135 -8.72 -2.62 -1.54
N GLY A 136 -7.85 -1.62 -1.36
CA GLY A 136 -8.16 -0.42 -0.57
C GLY A 136 -8.26 -0.61 0.93
N LEU A 137 -7.65 -1.67 1.47
CA LEU A 137 -7.61 -1.99 2.89
C LEU A 137 -6.86 -0.91 3.69
N LEU A 138 -7.58 -0.21 4.58
CA LEU A 138 -7.00 0.84 5.44
C LEU A 138 -6.73 0.33 6.85
N ALA A 139 -7.74 -0.28 7.48
CA ALA A 139 -7.58 -0.87 8.81
C ALA A 139 -8.42 -2.14 8.98
N ARG A 140 -8.03 -2.98 9.94
CA ARG A 140 -8.78 -4.14 10.38
C ARG A 140 -9.41 -3.92 11.73
N TRP A 141 -10.64 -4.41 11.86
CA TRP A 141 -11.33 -4.43 13.12
C TRP A 141 -10.62 -5.34 14.12
N ARG A 142 -10.53 -4.89 15.37
CA ARG A 142 -10.01 -5.67 16.49
C ARG A 142 -11.10 -6.04 17.48
N SER A 143 -11.81 -5.03 17.97
CA SER A 143 -12.89 -5.19 18.95
C SER A 143 -13.68 -3.90 19.02
N GLY A 144 -14.92 -3.93 19.50
CA GLY A 144 -15.70 -2.71 19.62
C GLY A 144 -17.05 -2.92 20.26
N ALA A 145 -17.67 -1.82 20.67
CA ALA A 145 -19.04 -1.72 21.12
C ALA A 145 -19.69 -0.49 20.47
N ALA A 146 -21.00 -0.31 20.65
CA ALA A 146 -21.70 0.86 20.12
C ALA A 146 -20.99 2.16 20.55
N GLY A 147 -20.57 2.95 19.56
CA GLY A 147 -19.90 4.24 19.75
C GLY A 147 -18.38 4.20 19.90
N THR A 148 -17.74 3.03 20.06
CA THR A 148 -16.28 2.94 20.15
C THR A 148 -15.76 1.63 19.58
N LEU A 149 -14.84 1.73 18.63
CA LEU A 149 -14.22 0.62 17.93
C LEU A 149 -12.71 0.70 18.11
N THR A 150 -12.02 -0.43 18.09
CA THR A 150 -10.56 -0.48 18.04
C THR A 150 -10.10 -1.18 16.78
N VAL A 151 -9.04 -0.65 16.19
CA VAL A 151 -8.41 -1.19 14.99
C VAL A 151 -7.04 -1.77 15.30
N GLN A 152 -6.69 -2.88 14.64
CA GLN A 152 -5.43 -3.55 14.87
C GLN A 152 -4.26 -2.76 14.26
N LYS A 153 -3.26 -2.44 15.09
CA LYS A 153 -2.01 -1.79 14.67
C LYS A 153 -0.86 -2.79 14.57
N LYS A 154 -0.78 -3.74 15.51
CA LYS A 154 0.32 -4.72 15.57
C LYS A 154 0.18 -5.83 14.55
N TYR A 155 1.29 -6.20 13.91
CA TYR A 155 1.39 -7.25 12.89
C TYR A 155 0.71 -8.56 13.31
N ARG A 156 0.85 -8.98 14.58
CA ARG A 156 0.19 -10.17 15.13
C ARG A 156 0.00 -10.08 16.65
N GLY A 157 -0.82 -10.97 17.21
CA GLY A 157 -0.87 -11.27 18.65
C GLY A 157 -2.10 -10.69 19.34
N ASN A 158 -3.18 -10.47 18.58
CA ASN A 158 -4.39 -9.92 19.13
C ASN A 158 -5.14 -10.97 19.98
N SER A 159 -4.84 -11.01 21.27
CA SER A 159 -5.53 -11.88 22.24
C SER A 159 -7.00 -11.51 22.49
N ALA A 160 -7.53 -10.44 21.87
CA ALA A 160 -8.91 -10.00 22.04
C ALA A 160 -9.58 -9.76 20.67
N GLY A 161 -10.38 -10.72 20.22
CA GLY A 161 -11.38 -10.51 19.15
C GLY A 161 -10.87 -10.36 17.71
N GLY A 162 -9.55 -10.42 17.47
CA GLY A 162 -9.01 -10.33 16.10
C GLY A 162 -9.12 -11.64 15.31
N ASP A 163 -9.04 -11.53 13.99
CA ASP A 163 -9.05 -12.65 13.04
C ASP A 163 -7.70 -13.39 12.93
N GLY A 164 -6.73 -13.03 13.78
CA GLY A 164 -5.38 -13.63 13.80
C GLY A 164 -4.51 -13.25 12.61
N PHE A 165 -5.00 -12.41 11.70
CA PHE A 165 -4.33 -12.07 10.46
C PHE A 165 -3.37 -10.89 10.61
N GLY A 166 -2.42 -10.81 9.67
CA GLY A 166 -1.39 -9.77 9.60
C GLY A 166 -1.96 -8.36 9.62
N SER A 167 -1.26 -7.43 10.29
CA SER A 167 -1.78 -6.07 10.48
C SER A 167 -2.04 -5.31 9.18
N THR A 168 -2.92 -4.35 9.36
CA THR A 168 -3.09 -3.16 8.54
C THR A 168 -2.35 -1.98 9.15
N PHE A 169 -2.41 -0.84 8.50
CA PHE A 169 -1.78 0.42 8.90
C PHE A 169 -2.34 1.05 10.19
N GLY A 170 -3.08 0.31 11.02
CA GLY A 170 -3.86 0.87 12.13
C GLY A 170 -4.77 2.01 11.66
N ALA A 171 -4.94 3.05 12.49
CA ALA A 171 -5.65 4.26 12.10
C ALA A 171 -4.76 5.29 11.39
N LYS A 172 -3.60 4.88 10.84
CA LYS A 172 -2.60 5.82 10.29
C LYS A 172 -3.17 6.69 9.18
N TYR A 173 -3.89 6.10 8.22
CA TYR A 173 -4.49 6.76 7.05
C TYR A 173 -5.99 7.04 7.22
N MET A 174 -6.46 7.10 8.46
CA MET A 174 -7.83 7.49 8.76
C MET A 174 -7.82 8.91 9.30
N GLU A 175 -8.78 9.70 8.83
CA GLU A 175 -9.01 11.06 9.28
C GLU A 175 -10.42 11.22 9.85
N VAL A 176 -10.60 12.20 10.72
CA VAL A 176 -11.88 12.47 11.38
C VAL A 176 -12.86 13.02 10.36
N GLY A 177 -14.03 12.39 10.24
CA GLY A 177 -15.10 12.79 9.33
C GLY A 177 -15.03 12.13 7.95
N ASP A 178 -13.94 11.46 7.60
CA ASP A 178 -13.83 10.74 6.33
C ASP A 178 -14.69 9.48 6.36
N PRO A 179 -15.59 9.27 5.38
CA PRO A 179 -16.36 8.05 5.31
C PRO A 179 -15.46 6.86 4.97
N LEU A 180 -15.72 5.74 5.63
CA LEU A 180 -15.08 4.45 5.43
C LEU A 180 -16.16 3.41 5.19
N THR A 181 -15.92 2.51 4.25
CA THR A 181 -16.85 1.42 3.95
C THR A 181 -16.45 0.19 4.76
N PRO A 182 -17.28 -0.32 5.69
CA PRO A 182 -17.01 -1.58 6.36
C PRO A 182 -17.26 -2.75 5.41
N VAL A 183 -16.38 -3.74 5.45
CA VAL A 183 -16.59 -5.03 4.80
C VAL A 183 -16.61 -6.10 5.89
N VAL A 184 -17.79 -6.66 6.11
CA VAL A 184 -18.08 -7.55 7.21
C VAL A 184 -17.95 -9.00 6.75
N ALA A 185 -17.18 -9.78 7.48
CA ALA A 185 -17.14 -11.23 7.33
C ALA A 185 -18.40 -11.84 7.96
N THR A 186 -19.27 -12.43 7.14
CA THR A 186 -20.40 -13.24 7.61
C THR A 186 -20.02 -14.71 7.53
N ILE A 187 -19.94 -15.36 8.69
CA ILE A 187 -19.55 -16.77 8.79
C ILE A 187 -20.81 -17.63 8.83
N SER A 188 -20.98 -18.49 7.83
CA SER A 188 -22.12 -19.43 7.77
C SER A 188 -21.75 -20.80 8.34
N SER A 189 -20.46 -21.19 8.34
CA SER A 189 -19.93 -22.39 8.98
C SER A 189 -18.40 -22.33 9.15
N ALA A 190 -17.79 -23.36 9.76
CA ALA A 190 -16.33 -23.50 9.90
C ALA A 190 -15.56 -23.65 8.57
N THR A 191 -16.25 -23.67 7.43
CA THR A 191 -15.64 -23.84 6.09
C THR A 191 -16.28 -22.91 5.06
N VAL A 192 -17.27 -22.09 5.45
CA VAL A 192 -18.00 -21.21 4.53
C VAL A 192 -18.20 -19.84 5.18
N GLY A 193 -17.53 -18.84 4.62
CA GLY A 193 -17.71 -17.43 4.93
C GLY A 193 -18.10 -16.63 3.69
N THR A 194 -18.65 -15.45 3.87
CA THR A 194 -18.89 -14.46 2.81
C THR A 194 -18.47 -13.10 3.30
N TYR A 195 -17.86 -12.29 2.44
CA TYR A 195 -17.60 -10.89 2.75
C TYR A 195 -18.66 -10.02 2.10
N VAL A 196 -19.35 -9.26 2.92
CA VAL A 196 -20.44 -8.39 2.50
C VAL A 196 -20.05 -6.96 2.84
N VAL A 197 -20.12 -6.08 1.86
CA VAL A 197 -20.01 -4.64 2.08
C VAL A 197 -21.21 -4.22 2.93
N ASP A 198 -20.94 -3.59 4.07
CA ASP A 198 -22.00 -3.11 4.93
C ASP A 198 -22.87 -2.09 4.18
N ALA A 199 -24.16 -2.07 4.50
CA ALA A 199 -25.11 -1.16 3.85
C ALA A 199 -24.87 0.30 4.24
N THR A 200 -24.12 0.54 5.31
CA THR A 200 -23.91 1.85 5.88
C THR A 200 -22.42 2.10 6.12
N ASP A 201 -21.91 3.22 5.62
CA ASP A 201 -20.54 3.65 5.86
C ASP A 201 -20.37 4.23 7.27
N ILE A 202 -19.17 4.12 7.83
CA ILE A 202 -18.82 4.75 9.12
C ILE A 202 -18.00 6.02 8.88
N ALA A 203 -18.14 7.01 9.75
CA ALA A 203 -17.24 8.16 9.81
C ALA A 203 -16.75 8.34 11.25
N PRO A 204 -15.44 8.25 11.51
CA PRO A 204 -14.90 8.44 12.85
C PRO A 204 -15.02 9.90 13.25
N THR A 205 -15.58 10.17 14.43
CA THR A 205 -15.63 11.51 15.03
C THR A 205 -14.40 11.83 15.88
N VAL A 206 -13.71 10.80 16.38
CA VAL A 206 -12.45 10.92 17.11
C VAL A 206 -11.57 9.74 16.76
N ILE A 207 -10.27 9.99 16.58
CA ILE A 207 -9.25 8.97 16.37
C ILE A 207 -8.17 9.16 17.44
N VAL A 208 -7.95 8.12 18.25
CA VAL A 208 -6.89 8.10 19.27
C VAL A 208 -5.83 7.10 18.83
N LYS A 209 -4.70 7.63 18.34
CA LYS A 209 -3.51 6.84 18.00
C LYS A 209 -2.70 6.61 19.27
N THR A 210 -2.44 5.35 19.62
CA THR A 210 -1.71 5.02 20.87
C THR A 210 -0.40 4.27 20.58
N GLU A 211 0.48 4.21 21.57
CA GLU A 211 1.67 3.33 21.56
C GLU A 211 1.33 1.88 21.92
N ALA A 212 0.04 1.53 21.99
CA ALA A 212 -0.42 0.17 22.24
C ALA A 212 -0.57 -0.63 20.94
N ASP A 213 -0.98 -1.88 21.08
CA ASP A 213 -1.21 -2.81 19.96
C ASP A 213 -2.41 -2.42 19.05
N TYR A 214 -3.10 -1.31 19.34
CA TYR A 214 -4.33 -0.86 18.68
C TYR A 214 -4.52 0.65 18.74
N ASP A 215 -5.31 1.17 17.80
CA ASP A 215 -5.85 2.53 17.83
C ASP A 215 -7.35 2.48 18.11
N THR A 216 -7.90 3.57 18.65
CA THR A 216 -9.32 3.67 19.02
C THR A 216 -10.03 4.69 18.14
N LEU A 217 -11.19 4.31 17.64
CA LEU A 217 -12.11 5.13 16.86
C LEU A 217 -13.39 5.37 17.67
N THR A 218 -13.82 6.62 17.79
CA THR A 218 -15.18 6.96 18.25
C THR A 218 -16.03 7.22 17.01
N ILE A 219 -17.20 6.59 16.94
CA ILE A 219 -18.16 6.72 15.85
C ILE A 219 -19.53 7.10 16.40
N THR A 220 -20.34 7.83 15.64
CA THR A 220 -21.69 8.25 16.10
C THR A 220 -22.81 7.43 15.45
N ASP A 221 -22.63 6.99 14.21
CA ASP A 221 -23.59 6.21 13.42
C ASP A 221 -22.86 5.69 12.17
N PRO A 222 -23.09 4.45 11.69
CA PRO A 222 -23.82 3.33 12.30
C PRO A 222 -23.04 2.67 13.42
N SER A 223 -23.75 2.25 14.47
CA SER A 223 -23.23 1.27 15.42
C SER A 223 -23.12 -0.07 14.69
N VAL A 224 -22.01 -0.31 14.00
CA VAL A 224 -21.81 -1.54 13.26
C VAL A 224 -21.78 -2.70 14.27
N THR A 225 -22.61 -3.72 14.05
CA THR A 225 -22.49 -5.00 14.77
C THR A 225 -21.38 -5.78 14.09
N GLU A 226 -20.14 -5.38 14.34
CA GLU A 226 -18.97 -5.93 13.65
C GLU A 226 -18.66 -7.32 14.16
N ALA A 227 -18.42 -8.22 13.21
CA ALA A 227 -17.98 -9.57 13.48
C ALA A 227 -16.44 -9.67 13.37
N ILE A 228 -15.88 -10.71 13.96
CA ILE A 228 -14.48 -11.10 13.80
C ILE A 228 -14.18 -11.20 12.28
N GLY A 229 -13.11 -10.55 11.83
CA GLY A 229 -12.70 -10.54 10.41
C GLY A 229 -13.23 -9.36 9.58
N THR A 230 -13.89 -8.38 10.22
CA THR A 230 -14.29 -7.13 9.55
C THR A 230 -13.05 -6.26 9.23
N PHE A 231 -13.07 -5.62 8.06
CA PHE A 231 -12.05 -4.64 7.69
C PHE A 231 -12.67 -3.41 7.03
N TYR A 232 -11.92 -2.31 7.06
CA TYR A 232 -12.34 -1.02 6.53
C TYR A 232 -11.55 -0.69 5.27
N ILE A 233 -12.27 -0.27 4.26
CA ILE A 233 -11.71 0.26 3.02
C ILE A 233 -12.11 1.71 2.84
N ARG A 234 -11.39 2.41 1.96
CA ARG A 234 -11.78 3.76 1.55
C ARG A 234 -13.22 3.77 0.99
N PHE A 235 -13.96 4.85 1.27
CA PHE A 235 -15.30 5.05 0.74
C PHE A 235 -15.38 4.78 -0.76
N ASN A 236 -16.39 4.00 -1.17
CA ASN A 236 -16.67 3.68 -2.56
C ASN A 236 -15.55 2.89 -3.30
N ASN A 237 -14.53 2.38 -2.59
CA ASN A 237 -13.58 1.39 -3.11
C ASN A 237 -14.12 -0.06 -3.04
N ALA A 238 -15.43 -0.22 -2.85
CA ALA A 238 -16.11 -1.50 -2.63
C ALA A 238 -15.59 -2.64 -3.50
N VAL A 239 -14.97 -3.62 -2.82
CA VAL A 239 -14.89 -5.01 -3.24
C VAL A 239 -16.33 -5.48 -3.44
N ALA A 240 -16.70 -5.90 -4.66
CA ALA A 240 -18.01 -6.48 -4.85
C ALA A 240 -18.17 -7.67 -3.90
N SER A 241 -19.34 -7.79 -3.27
CA SER A 241 -19.64 -8.84 -2.28
C SER A 241 -19.12 -10.21 -2.74
N LEU A 242 -18.25 -10.84 -1.94
CA LEU A 242 -17.78 -12.20 -2.17
C LEU A 242 -18.96 -13.14 -1.87
N GLY A 243 -19.74 -13.47 -2.89
CA GLY A 243 -20.95 -14.29 -2.78
C GLY A 243 -20.63 -15.75 -2.42
N ALA A 244 -21.55 -16.41 -1.71
CA ALA A 244 -21.43 -17.80 -1.24
C ALA A 244 -21.25 -18.85 -2.35
N ASP A 245 -21.48 -18.50 -3.61
CA ASP A 245 -21.60 -19.44 -4.73
C ASP A 245 -20.37 -19.47 -5.67
N GLY A 246 -19.23 -18.89 -5.30
CA GLY A 246 -18.02 -18.92 -6.14
C GLY A 246 -18.17 -18.28 -7.53
N LEU A 247 -19.30 -17.61 -7.78
CA LEU A 247 -19.55 -16.81 -8.98
C LEU A 247 -19.18 -15.37 -8.64
N ALA A 248 -18.02 -14.97 -9.16
CA ALA A 248 -17.44 -13.65 -8.98
C ALA A 248 -18.47 -12.54 -9.25
N ALA A 249 -18.89 -11.84 -8.20
CA ALA A 249 -19.05 -10.41 -8.34
C ALA A 249 -17.63 -9.87 -8.41
N GLY A 250 -17.20 -9.39 -9.59
CA GLY A 250 -15.82 -8.99 -9.82
C GLY A 250 -15.31 -8.10 -8.69
N VAL A 251 -14.28 -8.58 -7.98
CA VAL A 251 -13.59 -7.78 -6.98
C VAL A 251 -12.88 -6.68 -7.76
N ASN A 252 -13.53 -5.53 -7.91
CA ASN A 252 -12.96 -4.42 -8.65
C ASN A 252 -11.86 -3.82 -7.79
N ARG A 253 -10.61 -4.20 -8.06
CA ARG A 253 -9.44 -3.48 -7.59
C ARG A 253 -9.51 -2.09 -8.22
N LYS A 254 -9.80 -1.07 -7.41
CA LYS A 254 -9.82 0.34 -7.83
C LYS A 254 -8.54 1.07 -7.44
N GLU A 255 -7.86 0.57 -6.41
CA GLU A 255 -6.52 1.05 -6.07
C GLU A 255 -5.47 0.29 -6.85
N MET A 256 -4.30 0.92 -7.00
CA MET A 256 -3.17 0.28 -7.65
C MET A 256 -2.73 -0.98 -6.92
N MET A 257 -2.20 -1.93 -7.68
CA MET A 257 -1.49 -3.05 -7.08
C MET A 257 -0.29 -2.53 -6.26
N GLY A 258 0.00 -3.22 -5.16
CA GLY A 258 1.12 -2.90 -4.28
C GLY A 258 2.03 -4.09 -4.01
N LEU A 259 3.12 -3.84 -3.29
CA LEU A 259 4.16 -4.82 -2.97
C LEU A 259 3.62 -6.01 -2.19
N ARG A 260 2.65 -5.83 -1.28
CA ARG A 260 2.06 -6.95 -0.54
C ARG A 260 1.34 -7.92 -1.48
N GLY A 261 0.76 -7.41 -2.56
CA GLY A 261 0.11 -8.23 -3.57
C GLY A 261 1.06 -8.83 -4.61
N ILE A 262 2.19 -8.16 -4.91
CA ILE A 262 3.20 -8.68 -5.84
C ILE A 262 4.09 -9.73 -5.15
N VAL A 263 4.55 -9.45 -3.93
CA VAL A 263 5.54 -10.27 -3.22
C VAL A 263 4.83 -11.27 -2.31
N THR A 264 4.28 -12.29 -2.96
CA THR A 264 3.58 -13.40 -2.31
C THR A 264 3.77 -14.72 -3.06
N ASP A 265 3.51 -15.84 -2.40
CA ASP A 265 3.43 -17.20 -2.94
C ASP A 265 1.98 -17.69 -3.15
N THR A 266 0.97 -16.96 -2.67
CA THR A 266 -0.46 -17.28 -2.84
C THR A 266 -1.15 -16.31 -3.80
N ASP A 267 -2.40 -16.56 -4.14
CA ASP A 267 -3.23 -15.55 -4.81
C ASP A 267 -3.60 -14.41 -3.83
N LEU A 268 -4.13 -13.31 -4.38
CA LEU A 268 -4.25 -12.01 -3.68
C LEU A 268 -5.36 -12.00 -2.62
N ASP A 269 -6.36 -12.83 -2.82
CA ASP A 269 -7.46 -13.10 -1.92
C ASP A 269 -6.95 -13.68 -0.58
N ASP A 270 -5.98 -14.59 -0.61
CA ASP A 270 -5.41 -15.19 0.60
C ASP A 270 -4.68 -14.16 1.49
N ILE A 271 -4.14 -13.11 0.87
CA ILE A 271 -3.46 -12.01 1.57
C ILE A 271 -4.41 -10.94 2.11
N THR A 272 -5.65 -10.94 1.65
CA THR A 272 -6.61 -9.88 1.95
C THR A 272 -7.80 -10.38 2.76
N PHE A 273 -8.21 -11.64 2.61
CA PHE A 273 -9.48 -12.16 3.12
C PHE A 273 -9.40 -13.49 3.88
N ASN A 274 -8.26 -14.18 3.94
CA ASN A 274 -8.19 -15.50 4.58
C ASN A 274 -7.85 -15.43 6.08
N THR A 275 -8.71 -15.92 6.97
CA THR A 275 -8.46 -15.96 8.43
C THR A 275 -7.78 -17.26 8.91
N GLY A 276 -7.29 -18.10 7.98
CA GLY A 276 -6.75 -19.42 8.26
C GLY A 276 -7.78 -20.45 8.74
N ALA A 277 -9.05 -20.05 8.89
CA ALA A 277 -10.14 -20.90 9.37
C ALA A 277 -11.12 -21.32 8.26
N PHE A 278 -10.98 -20.81 7.02
CA PHE A 278 -11.97 -21.01 5.96
C PHE A 278 -11.31 -21.55 4.68
N ASP A 279 -11.57 -22.81 4.36
CA ASP A 279 -11.20 -23.46 3.10
C ASP A 279 -12.34 -23.25 2.10
N GLY A 280 -12.13 -22.53 0.99
CA GLY A 280 -13.15 -22.30 -0.05
C GLY A 280 -13.65 -20.86 -0.22
N LEU A 281 -13.03 -19.88 0.44
CA LEU A 281 -13.26 -18.46 0.16
C LEU A 281 -12.36 -17.91 -0.96
N THR A 282 -11.70 -18.79 -1.72
CA THR A 282 -10.77 -18.37 -2.75
C THR A 282 -11.53 -17.94 -4.00
N VAL A 283 -11.87 -16.66 -4.09
CA VAL A 283 -12.04 -16.08 -5.43
C VAL A 283 -10.65 -16.07 -6.01
N ASN A 284 -10.35 -17.06 -6.86
CA ASN A 284 -9.11 -17.13 -7.61
C ASN A 284 -8.88 -15.78 -8.29
N ASP A 285 -8.08 -14.95 -7.63
CA ASP A 285 -7.85 -13.56 -7.97
C ASP A 285 -6.35 -13.39 -8.24
N PRO A 286 -5.89 -13.89 -9.40
CA PRO A 286 -4.48 -14.01 -9.69
C PRO A 286 -3.84 -12.64 -9.93
N LEU A 287 -2.54 -12.54 -9.66
CA LEU A 287 -1.76 -11.38 -10.07
C LEU A 287 -1.58 -11.41 -11.59
N GLN A 288 -1.94 -10.31 -12.27
CA GLN A 288 -1.83 -10.14 -13.71
C GLN A 288 -2.47 -11.28 -14.55
N GLY A 289 -3.46 -11.98 -14.00
CA GLY A 289 -4.14 -13.10 -14.67
C GLY A 289 -3.43 -14.46 -14.58
N ILE A 290 -2.34 -14.58 -13.82
CA ILE A 290 -1.58 -15.82 -13.63
C ILE A 290 -1.74 -16.32 -12.19
N ALA A 291 -2.44 -17.45 -12.01
CA ALA A 291 -2.70 -18.03 -10.70
C ALA A 291 -1.46 -18.70 -10.10
N ALA A 292 -1.16 -18.37 -8.84
CA ALA A 292 0.05 -18.81 -8.15
C ALA A 292 0.03 -20.33 -7.87
N ASP A 293 -1.16 -20.89 -7.63
CA ASP A 293 -1.38 -22.32 -7.37
C ASP A 293 -1.03 -23.22 -8.58
N THR A 294 -1.33 -22.73 -9.78
CA THR A 294 -1.18 -23.43 -11.04
C THR A 294 0.22 -23.20 -11.63
N TYR A 295 0.77 -22.00 -11.41
CA TYR A 295 2.04 -21.56 -11.97
C TYR A 295 3.03 -21.22 -10.86
N THR A 296 3.53 -22.26 -10.17
CA THR A 296 4.47 -22.12 -9.04
C THR A 296 5.78 -21.40 -9.38
N TRP A 297 6.20 -21.41 -10.65
CA TRP A 297 7.36 -20.64 -11.13
C TRP A 297 7.14 -19.11 -11.06
N PHE A 298 5.88 -18.67 -10.94
CA PHE A 298 5.49 -17.27 -10.83
C PHE A 298 5.20 -16.86 -9.38
N GLN A 299 5.55 -17.68 -8.40
CA GLN A 299 5.46 -17.35 -6.98
C GLN A 299 6.69 -16.52 -6.55
N ALA A 300 6.48 -15.55 -5.66
CA ALA A 300 7.57 -14.85 -5.01
C ALA A 300 8.14 -15.71 -3.88
N VAL A 301 9.35 -15.39 -3.45
CA VAL A 301 9.97 -16.09 -2.32
C VAL A 301 9.38 -15.56 -1.01
N VAL A 302 8.63 -16.39 -0.29
CA VAL A 302 8.05 -16.01 1.02
C VAL A 302 8.69 -16.86 2.11
N LYS A 303 9.33 -16.22 3.09
CA LYS A 303 9.83 -16.90 4.29
C LYS A 303 9.00 -16.51 5.50
N ALA A 304 7.99 -17.32 5.81
CA ALA A 304 7.16 -17.19 6.99
C ALA A 304 7.73 -17.90 8.23
N HIS A 305 7.13 -17.66 9.38
CA HIS A 305 7.39 -18.45 10.59
C HIS A 305 7.10 -19.95 10.35
N ALA A 306 7.76 -20.84 11.09
CA ALA A 306 7.56 -22.29 10.95
C ALA A 306 6.11 -22.76 11.23
N SER A 307 5.35 -21.93 11.95
CA SER A 307 3.93 -22.18 12.24
C SER A 307 2.98 -21.72 11.13
N GLY A 308 3.51 -21.11 10.06
CA GLY A 308 2.74 -20.47 9.00
C GLY A 308 2.81 -18.94 9.04
N ARG A 309 2.44 -18.31 7.92
CA ARG A 309 2.32 -16.86 7.80
C ARG A 309 1.24 -16.36 8.75
N TYR A 310 1.52 -15.28 9.49
CA TYR A 310 0.63 -14.74 10.52
C TYR A 310 0.32 -15.72 11.67
N ALA A 311 1.09 -16.82 11.81
CA ALA A 311 0.90 -17.84 12.83
C ALA A 311 2.01 -17.88 13.90
N GLY A 312 3.06 -17.05 13.76
CA GLY A 312 4.14 -16.85 14.73
C GLY A 312 4.72 -15.43 14.65
N GLN A 313 5.56 -15.06 15.61
CA GLN A 313 6.58 -14.02 15.39
C GLN A 313 7.93 -14.57 15.85
N ARG A 314 9.00 -14.24 15.12
CA ARG A 314 10.38 -14.62 15.44
C ARG A 314 11.28 -13.39 15.47
N ALA A 315 12.36 -13.47 16.26
CA ALA A 315 13.39 -12.44 16.23
C ALA A 315 14.08 -12.38 14.86
N LEU A 316 14.44 -11.17 14.43
CA LEU A 316 15.30 -10.98 13.27
C LEU A 316 16.70 -11.55 13.58
N THR A 317 17.30 -12.24 12.61
CA THR A 317 18.68 -12.73 12.70
C THR A 317 19.37 -12.51 11.35
N LEU A 318 20.69 -12.32 11.36
CA LEU A 318 21.47 -12.15 10.12
C LEU A 318 21.35 -13.37 9.20
N ASN A 319 21.33 -14.58 9.76
CA ASN A 319 21.15 -15.81 8.99
C ASN A 319 19.79 -15.85 8.25
N LEU A 320 18.71 -15.34 8.86
CA LEU A 320 17.43 -15.25 8.16
C LEU A 320 17.51 -14.32 6.95
N MET A 321 18.25 -13.22 7.05
CA MET A 321 18.47 -12.33 5.91
C MET A 321 19.38 -12.97 4.85
N ASP A 322 20.46 -13.65 5.25
CA ASP A 322 21.40 -14.29 4.33
C ASP A 322 20.69 -15.40 3.55
N THR A 323 19.95 -16.27 4.24
CA THR A 323 19.20 -17.34 3.58
C THR A 323 18.07 -16.79 2.69
N MET A 324 17.51 -15.63 3.02
CA MET A 324 16.51 -14.97 2.18
C MET A 324 17.15 -14.46 0.90
N PHE A 325 18.30 -13.80 1.02
CA PHE A 325 19.10 -13.34 -0.11
C PHE A 325 19.46 -14.49 -1.05
N ASP A 326 20.03 -15.58 -0.52
CA ASP A 326 20.40 -16.78 -1.29
C ASP A 326 19.19 -17.36 -2.03
N SER A 327 18.02 -17.43 -1.37
CA SER A 327 16.81 -17.99 -1.98
C SER A 327 16.21 -17.11 -3.08
N VAL A 328 16.40 -15.79 -3.02
CA VAL A 328 15.98 -14.90 -4.11
C VAL A 328 16.94 -15.04 -5.30
N GLU A 329 18.25 -15.12 -5.03
CA GLU A 329 19.27 -15.30 -6.07
C GLU A 329 19.10 -16.64 -6.80
N GLU A 330 18.89 -17.74 -6.06
CA GLU A 330 18.66 -19.07 -6.61
C GLU A 330 17.42 -19.12 -7.52
N ASN A 331 16.31 -18.51 -7.09
CA ASN A 331 15.07 -18.49 -7.87
C ASN A 331 15.10 -17.53 -9.06
N ALA A 332 15.79 -16.40 -8.95
CA ALA A 332 15.99 -15.47 -10.07
C ALA A 332 16.80 -16.12 -11.20
N GLY A 333 17.73 -17.04 -10.85
CA GLY A 333 18.49 -17.85 -11.80
C GLY A 333 19.34 -17.03 -12.77
N LYS A 334 19.71 -15.80 -12.38
CA LYS A 334 20.49 -14.83 -13.17
C LYS A 334 21.58 -14.21 -12.29
N ASP A 335 22.60 -13.61 -12.93
CA ASP A 335 23.72 -12.92 -12.27
C ASP A 335 23.32 -11.63 -11.50
N TYR A 336 22.04 -11.41 -11.20
CA TYR A 336 21.59 -10.29 -10.38
C TYR A 336 20.69 -10.79 -9.23
N GLY A 337 21.07 -10.44 -8.01
CA GLY A 337 20.26 -10.59 -6.80
C GLY A 337 19.38 -9.37 -6.53
N PRO A 338 18.73 -9.31 -5.35
CA PRO A 338 17.95 -8.14 -4.96
C PRO A 338 18.85 -6.90 -4.87
N ASP A 339 18.35 -5.76 -5.35
CA ASP A 339 19.07 -4.47 -5.41
C ASP A 339 18.48 -3.41 -4.47
N LEU A 340 17.32 -3.69 -3.89
CA LEU A 340 16.64 -2.82 -2.95
C LEU A 340 16.07 -3.63 -1.79
N VAL A 341 16.37 -3.20 -0.56
CA VAL A 341 15.76 -3.73 0.65
C VAL A 341 14.93 -2.63 1.32
N LEU A 342 13.66 -2.91 1.59
CA LEU A 342 12.74 -1.98 2.23
C LEU A 342 12.19 -2.53 3.54
N THR A 343 12.09 -1.67 4.54
CA THR A 343 11.55 -2.03 5.85
C THR A 343 11.06 -0.81 6.64
N THR A 344 10.48 -1.01 7.83
CA THR A 344 10.04 0.06 8.72
C THR A 344 11.16 0.55 9.65
N ARG A 345 10.94 1.70 10.30
CA ARG A 345 11.90 2.27 11.27
C ARG A 345 12.16 1.34 12.46
N ALA A 346 11.14 0.59 12.89
CA ALA A 346 11.24 -0.36 13.99
C ALA A 346 12.22 -1.49 13.65
N LEU A 347 12.03 -2.15 12.50
CA LEU A 347 12.91 -3.24 12.06
C LEU A 347 14.32 -2.76 11.70
N ARG A 348 14.48 -1.54 11.17
CA ARG A 348 15.81 -0.95 11.00
C ARG A 348 16.56 -0.82 12.33
N ARG A 349 15.86 -0.48 13.43
CA ARG A 349 16.47 -0.40 14.76
C ARG A 349 16.96 -1.77 15.24
N GLU A 350 16.12 -2.79 15.10
CA GLU A 350 16.47 -4.18 15.44
C GLU A 350 17.69 -4.65 14.63
N TYR A 351 17.74 -4.35 13.32
CA TYR A 351 18.91 -4.65 12.48
C TYR A 351 20.17 -3.91 12.95
N ALA A 352 20.06 -2.61 13.25
CA ALA A 352 21.20 -1.84 13.75
C ALA A 352 21.72 -2.37 15.10
N ASP A 353 20.85 -2.86 15.97
CA ASP A 353 21.24 -3.45 17.25
C ASP A 353 21.94 -4.80 17.07
N LEU A 354 21.53 -5.62 16.09
CA LEU A 354 22.26 -6.83 15.69
C LEU A 354 23.68 -6.48 15.20
N CYS A 355 23.82 -5.46 14.35
CA CYS A 355 25.14 -5.04 13.87
C CYS A 355 26.04 -4.50 14.98
N ARG A 356 25.47 -3.76 15.95
CA ARG A 356 26.21 -3.27 17.13
C ARG A 356 26.68 -4.39 18.05
N ALA A 357 25.84 -5.41 18.26
CA ALA A 357 26.19 -6.57 19.09
C ALA A 357 27.40 -7.32 18.53
N ASP A 358 27.47 -7.46 17.20
CA ASP A 358 28.58 -8.14 16.51
C ASP A 358 29.83 -7.25 16.30
N ARG A 359 29.80 -5.99 16.76
CA ARG A 359 30.88 -4.99 16.56
C ARG A 359 31.31 -4.80 15.10
N ARG A 360 30.40 -4.97 14.16
CA ARG A 360 30.65 -4.67 12.75
C ARG A 360 30.46 -3.16 12.53
N TYR A 361 31.37 -2.52 11.79
CA TYR A 361 31.14 -1.15 11.34
C TYR A 361 29.94 -1.15 10.40
N VAL A 362 28.87 -0.45 10.77
CA VAL A 362 27.71 -0.22 9.91
C VAL A 362 28.11 0.85 8.90
N ASN A 363 28.23 0.51 7.61
CA ASN A 363 28.47 1.54 6.61
C ASN A 363 27.13 2.18 6.26
N THR A 364 27.17 3.45 5.87
CA THR A 364 26.00 4.14 5.36
C THR A 364 26.24 4.47 3.90
N MET A 365 25.36 4.03 3.01
CA MET A 365 25.40 4.39 1.59
C MET A 365 24.46 5.57 1.34
N VAL A 366 24.88 6.51 0.50
CA VAL A 366 24.02 7.58 -0.01
C VAL A 366 23.32 7.02 -1.23
N LEU A 367 21.99 6.90 -1.16
CA LEU A 367 21.14 6.45 -2.25
C LEU A 367 20.95 7.59 -3.27
N ASP A 368 20.74 7.23 -4.53
CA ASP A 368 20.29 8.19 -5.54
C ASP A 368 18.92 8.74 -5.10
N GLY A 369 18.80 10.05 -4.90
CA GLY A 369 17.68 10.67 -4.16
C GLY A 369 18.06 11.34 -2.82
N GLY A 370 19.33 11.30 -2.40
CA GLY A 370 19.85 12.10 -1.27
C GLY A 370 19.61 11.50 0.12
N TRP A 371 19.09 10.27 0.20
CA TRP A 371 18.81 9.57 1.45
C TRP A 371 20.00 8.72 1.90
N LYS A 372 20.21 8.60 3.22
CA LYS A 372 21.23 7.71 3.79
C LYS A 372 20.60 6.40 4.24
N ALA A 373 21.01 5.30 3.62
CA ALA A 373 20.60 3.95 3.97
C ALA A 373 21.70 3.23 4.75
N ILE A 374 21.32 2.27 5.59
CA ILE A 374 22.27 1.33 6.18
C ILE A 374 22.56 0.27 5.12
N ASP A 375 23.82 -0.13 4.95
CA ASP A 375 24.16 -1.18 4.00
C ASP A 375 23.88 -2.58 4.56
N TYR A 376 23.38 -3.47 3.72
CA TYR A 376 23.37 -4.91 3.94
C TYR A 376 23.94 -5.59 2.71
N ASN A 377 25.12 -6.18 2.82
CA ASN A 377 25.84 -6.83 1.71
C ASN A 377 26.01 -5.93 0.46
N GLY A 378 26.24 -4.63 0.65
CA GLY A 378 26.37 -3.64 -0.44
C GLY A 378 25.04 -3.16 -1.04
N ILE A 379 23.90 -3.59 -0.49
CA ILE A 379 22.56 -3.17 -0.89
C ILE A 379 21.98 -2.20 0.16
N PRO A 380 21.34 -1.11 -0.27
CA PRO A 380 20.75 -0.15 0.65
C PRO A 380 19.49 -0.71 1.35
N LEU A 381 19.54 -0.81 2.67
CA LEU A 381 18.36 -1.00 3.53
C LEU A 381 17.70 0.36 3.77
N THR A 382 16.66 0.61 2.99
CA THR A 382 15.90 1.84 2.96
C THR A 382 14.65 1.73 3.81
N VAL A 383 14.26 2.82 4.47
CA VAL A 383 13.08 2.85 5.33
C VAL A 383 12.01 3.68 4.71
N ASP A 384 10.82 3.09 4.57
CA ASP A 384 9.59 3.78 4.22
C ASP A 384 8.69 3.85 5.47
N ASN A 385 7.96 4.96 5.64
CA ASN A 385 7.00 5.07 6.73
C ASN A 385 5.74 4.27 6.42
N ASP A 386 5.45 4.02 5.14
CA ASP A 386 4.26 3.31 4.66
C ASP A 386 4.52 1.80 4.51
N ALA A 387 5.74 1.34 4.79
CA ALA A 387 6.03 -0.08 4.92
C ALA A 387 5.23 -0.72 6.06
N ILE A 388 4.87 -1.99 5.88
CA ILE A 388 4.16 -2.78 6.89
C ILE A 388 5.15 -3.27 7.94
N ASP A 389 4.83 -3.08 9.22
CA ASP A 389 5.66 -3.58 10.31
C ASP A 389 5.70 -5.11 10.34
N GLY A 390 6.84 -5.68 10.75
CA GLY A 390 7.01 -7.14 10.84
C GLY A 390 7.38 -7.82 9.52
N GLU A 391 7.54 -7.07 8.42
CA GLU A 391 7.98 -7.56 7.11
C GLU A 391 9.22 -6.80 6.59
N ILE A 392 10.12 -7.52 5.91
CA ILE A 392 11.26 -6.95 5.16
C ILE A 392 11.15 -7.43 3.72
N TYR A 393 11.17 -6.49 2.78
CA TYR A 393 11.05 -6.75 1.36
C TYR A 393 12.41 -6.71 0.68
N PHE A 394 12.73 -7.74 -0.10
CA PHE A 394 13.91 -7.88 -0.95
C PHE A 394 13.43 -7.81 -2.40
N LEU A 395 13.73 -6.69 -3.06
CA LEU A 395 13.20 -6.37 -4.38
C LEU A 395 14.32 -6.29 -5.41
N SER A 396 13.94 -6.56 -6.66
CA SER A 396 14.75 -6.34 -7.85
C SER A 396 14.08 -5.23 -8.66
N THR A 397 14.58 -3.99 -8.60
CA THR A 397 13.96 -2.80 -9.23
C THR A 397 13.74 -2.98 -10.73
N ARG A 398 14.60 -3.74 -11.42
CA ARG A 398 14.48 -4.02 -12.85
C ARG A 398 13.24 -4.82 -13.25
N ASP A 399 12.76 -5.67 -12.36
CA ASP A 399 11.63 -6.57 -12.59
C ASP A 399 10.30 -5.98 -12.06
N LEU A 400 10.36 -4.81 -11.43
CA LEU A 400 9.22 -4.02 -10.95
C LEU A 400 9.09 -2.74 -11.77
N GLN A 401 7.91 -2.45 -12.32
CA GLN A 401 7.71 -1.24 -13.12
C GLN A 401 6.35 -0.61 -12.86
N LEU A 402 6.33 0.72 -12.79
CA LEU A 402 5.10 1.49 -12.77
C LEU A 402 4.67 1.83 -14.20
N TYR A 403 3.59 1.20 -14.65
CA TYR A 403 2.99 1.42 -15.96
C TYR A 403 2.10 2.67 -15.88
N ARG A 404 2.46 3.75 -16.58
CA ARG A 404 1.82 5.08 -16.43
C ARG A 404 1.28 5.63 -17.75
N MET A 405 -0.05 5.66 -17.90
CA MET A 405 -0.71 6.24 -19.09
C MET A 405 -0.78 7.76 -19.04
N SER A 406 -0.92 8.34 -17.84
CA SER A 406 -0.81 9.78 -17.63
C SER A 406 -0.17 10.03 -16.28
N ASP A 407 0.75 10.99 -16.25
CA ASP A 407 1.25 11.54 -15.01
C ASP A 407 0.22 12.41 -14.30
N TYR A 408 0.60 13.01 -13.18
CA TYR A 408 -0.17 14.05 -12.51
C TYR A 408 -0.48 15.19 -13.46
N ASP A 409 -1.73 15.26 -13.90
CA ASP A 409 -2.21 16.33 -14.76
C ASP A 409 -3.61 16.79 -14.34
N TRP A 410 -3.93 18.03 -14.69
CA TRP A 410 -5.22 18.64 -14.41
C TRP A 410 -6.20 18.31 -15.52
N MET A 411 -7.46 18.04 -15.15
CA MET A 411 -8.53 17.80 -16.10
C MET A 411 -8.91 19.09 -16.84
N ASN A 412 -8.10 19.48 -17.82
CA ASN A 412 -8.14 20.79 -18.49
C ASN A 412 -8.25 20.66 -20.02
N LYS A 413 -8.88 19.59 -20.53
CA LYS A 413 -9.05 19.36 -21.99
C LYS A 413 -9.82 20.49 -22.69
N ASP A 414 -10.55 21.31 -21.93
CA ASP A 414 -11.25 22.50 -22.38
C ASP A 414 -10.39 23.79 -22.35
N GLY A 415 -9.13 23.69 -21.93
CA GLY A 415 -8.18 24.80 -21.77
C GLY A 415 -8.26 25.52 -20.42
N ALA A 416 -9.18 25.14 -19.53
CA ALA A 416 -9.33 25.73 -18.21
C ALA A 416 -9.08 24.68 -17.11
N ILE A 417 -8.18 25.00 -16.16
CA ILE A 417 -7.95 24.14 -14.99
C ILE A 417 -9.13 24.25 -14.00
N LEU A 418 -9.78 25.42 -13.96
CA LEU A 418 -10.91 25.69 -13.09
C LEU A 418 -12.22 25.64 -13.88
N SER A 419 -13.13 24.78 -13.44
CA SER A 419 -14.50 24.71 -13.94
C SER A 419 -15.47 25.26 -12.88
N ARG A 420 -16.62 25.77 -13.33
CA ARG A 420 -17.64 26.34 -12.43
C ARG A 420 -18.54 25.23 -11.89
N VAL A 421 -18.79 25.23 -10.60
CA VAL A 421 -19.78 24.32 -9.99
C VAL A 421 -21.19 24.84 -10.31
N SER A 422 -21.98 24.02 -11.01
CA SER A 422 -23.33 24.42 -11.40
C SER A 422 -24.21 24.74 -10.18
N GLY A 423 -24.83 25.91 -10.17
CA GLY A 423 -25.76 26.34 -9.11
C GLY A 423 -25.10 26.92 -7.86
N TYR A 424 -23.77 27.02 -7.81
CA TYR A 424 -23.03 27.56 -6.67
C TYR A 424 -22.00 28.61 -7.12
N ASP A 425 -21.71 29.59 -6.26
CA ASP A 425 -20.56 30.48 -6.43
C ASP A 425 -19.28 29.77 -5.99
N ALA A 426 -18.88 28.76 -6.77
CA ALA A 426 -17.71 27.94 -6.51
C ALA A 426 -17.04 27.49 -7.80
N TYR A 427 -15.73 27.29 -7.71
CA TYR A 427 -14.88 26.71 -8.75
C TYR A 427 -14.34 25.36 -8.26
N GLU A 428 -14.23 24.40 -9.18
CA GLU A 428 -13.64 23.09 -8.92
C GLU A 428 -12.47 22.81 -9.86
N ALA A 429 -11.52 22.02 -9.37
CA ALA A 429 -10.43 21.46 -10.17
C ALA A 429 -10.29 19.97 -9.85
N VAL A 430 -9.98 19.18 -10.87
CA VAL A 430 -9.78 17.74 -10.75
C VAL A 430 -8.36 17.40 -11.23
N LEU A 431 -7.57 16.81 -10.34
CA LEU A 431 -6.28 16.22 -10.60
C LEU A 431 -6.49 14.74 -10.91
N PHE A 432 -5.79 14.20 -11.91
CA PHE A 432 -5.84 12.77 -12.20
C PHE A 432 -4.45 12.19 -12.41
N ARG A 433 -4.32 10.90 -12.14
CA ARG A 433 -3.15 10.09 -12.47
C ARG A 433 -3.60 8.69 -12.86
N TYR A 434 -3.11 8.19 -13.99
CA TYR A 434 -3.46 6.88 -14.52
C TYR A 434 -2.22 6.00 -14.52
N ALA A 435 -2.15 5.08 -13.56
CA ALA A 435 -0.99 4.22 -13.37
C ALA A 435 -1.38 2.88 -12.76
N GLU A 436 -0.54 1.87 -12.95
CA GLU A 436 -0.62 0.58 -12.26
C GLU A 436 0.79 0.05 -12.00
N LEU A 437 1.00 -0.56 -10.83
CA LEU A 437 2.24 -1.27 -10.54
C LEU A 437 2.18 -2.69 -11.12
N GLY A 438 3.15 -3.03 -11.97
CA GLY A 438 3.26 -4.35 -12.55
C GLY A 438 4.61 -5.00 -12.26
N CYS A 439 4.63 -6.32 -12.30
CA CYS A 439 5.84 -7.11 -12.16
C CYS A 439 6.08 -7.92 -13.44
N LYS A 440 7.33 -7.99 -13.90
CA LYS A 440 7.74 -8.86 -15.01
C LYS A 440 8.09 -10.26 -14.53
N ARG A 441 8.63 -10.37 -13.31
CA ARG A 441 9.12 -11.61 -12.72
C ARG A 441 8.86 -11.61 -11.23
N ARG A 442 7.79 -12.28 -10.83
CA ARG A 442 7.41 -12.32 -9.42
C ARG A 442 8.40 -13.11 -8.55
N ASN A 443 9.05 -14.12 -9.13
CA ASN A 443 10.01 -14.99 -8.46
C ASN A 443 11.38 -14.35 -8.12
N SER A 444 11.69 -13.17 -8.67
CA SER A 444 12.90 -12.40 -8.32
C SER A 444 12.68 -11.44 -7.14
N HIS A 445 11.51 -11.49 -6.52
CA HIS A 445 11.19 -10.75 -5.32
C HIS A 445 11.05 -11.71 -4.14
N GLY A 446 11.27 -11.18 -2.94
CA GLY A 446 11.00 -11.96 -1.75
C GLY A 446 10.69 -11.13 -0.52
N VAL A 447 10.01 -11.76 0.43
CA VAL A 447 9.62 -11.14 1.69
C VAL A 447 9.98 -12.06 2.86
N LEU A 448 10.61 -11.46 3.87
CA LEU A 448 10.80 -12.05 5.17
C LEU A 448 9.71 -11.52 6.10
N CYS A 449 8.73 -12.36 6.43
CA CYS A 449 7.60 -11.97 7.26
C CYS A 449 7.67 -12.59 8.66
N ASP A 450 6.70 -12.21 9.50
CA ASP A 450 6.54 -12.67 10.88
C ASP A 450 7.70 -12.29 11.81
N LEU A 451 8.25 -11.10 11.63
CA LEU A 451 9.31 -10.57 12.48
C LEU A 451 8.75 -9.92 13.74
N ALA A 452 9.42 -10.14 14.86
CA ALA A 452 9.18 -9.43 16.11
C ALA A 452 9.84 -8.05 16.03
N TYR A 453 9.14 -7.04 16.56
CA TYR A 453 9.59 -5.66 16.58
C TYR A 453 9.03 -4.93 17.80
N THR A 454 9.67 -3.83 18.17
CA THR A 454 9.20 -2.89 19.18
C THR A 454 8.57 -1.67 18.50
N LEU A 455 7.34 -1.31 18.91
CA LEU A 455 6.62 -0.16 18.38
C LEU A 455 7.31 1.16 18.77
#